data_AF-A0A9D0VJE8-F1
#
_entry.id   AF-A0A9D0VJE8-F1
#
_cell.length_a   1.000
_cell.length_b   1.000
_cell.length_c   1.000
_cell.angle_alpha   90.00
_cell.angle_beta   90.00
_cell.angle_gamma   90.00
#
_symmetry.space_group_name_H-M   'P 1'
#
loop_
_entity.id
_entity.type
_entity.pdbx_description
1 polymer ?
#
loop_
_entity_poly.entity_id
_entity_poly.type
_entity_poly.pdbx_seq_one_letter_code
_entity_poly.pdbx_strand_id
1 'polypeptide(L)'
;MARASLMRGWTCATPLGRSWRGLGWSGRSWRGLGWIGLGCVGSACMEPPTEPQGAWLTPVEHAVRASLTVRGLRPSAAELTTVQQDPAALDGLISTWLTEPAFGEVVRDLHAEILRIRVDTVQQFPARGLLRGVELGQINRSTTEAPLRLIEAIVTEGRPYTEILTADWILADQTLATIYGLPYDPEGAQWQRTWWTDGRPAAGLLSSSELYHRYPSNGSNFHRGRANVIASTFLCDDIGQRPIAVEDTPVATDVADVVEALSHDPGCAGCHQALEPIASFLWGFKAVLPPKSMAAYEAIDCEVEGYDEQELLPPAAGFAEDLCYPLRLYHPAEERTWESLGLPAPALYGRPGERIDDLGRMITEDPRFAICTARRFAGYLLQADPETLDHAMVTELAESLVASGFDARALIHRIVTSDAFRAAQPRHVLRPEAYARSLEALTGFVWLGAHADGCDPETCWGTVDLANSDLFGFRTLAGGMDGIQRTAPTHVPTPSKHLVWVRLASEAADAVVDADLAEPDPSRRRLLRALGPDPAHPIRSQLVALQLAILSEAVAPDDVQILRLEAVFAEAMARHGDPARAWKLVITALLTDPRGVLL
;
A
#
# COMPACT_ATOMS: atom_id res chain seq x y z
N MET A 1 59.68 -29.27 -8.59
CA MET A 1 59.78 -30.22 -7.46
C MET A 1 58.65 -29.90 -6.47
N ALA A 2 57.97 -30.94 -5.97
CA ALA A 2 57.18 -31.05 -4.72
C ALA A 2 56.27 -29.87 -4.27
N ARG A 3 54.94 -30.01 -4.15
CA ARG A 3 54.17 -30.71 -3.07
C ARG A 3 54.54 -30.18 -1.65
N ALA A 4 53.64 -29.87 -0.71
CA ALA A 4 52.16 -29.72 -0.62
C ALA A 4 51.85 -28.94 0.71
N SER A 5 50.65 -28.77 1.29
CA SER A 5 49.30 -29.31 1.07
C SER A 5 48.20 -28.50 1.81
N LEU A 6 46.93 -28.71 1.44
CA LEU A 6 45.67 -28.61 2.24
C LEU A 6 45.51 -27.59 3.39
N MET A 7 44.47 -26.76 3.29
CA MET A 7 43.38 -26.71 4.30
C MET A 7 42.05 -26.28 3.66
N ARG A 8 40.95 -26.91 4.08
CA ARG A 8 39.56 -26.61 3.68
C ARG A 8 38.89 -25.72 4.73
N GLY A 9 37.82 -25.04 4.34
CA GLY A 9 36.76 -24.60 5.26
C GLY A 9 36.57 -23.09 5.33
N TRP A 10 35.59 -22.59 4.58
CA TRP A 10 34.93 -21.30 4.85
C TRP A 10 33.51 -21.60 5.32
N THR A 11 33.27 -21.43 6.62
CA THR A 11 31.93 -21.40 7.23
C THR A 11 31.48 -19.96 7.41
N CYS A 12 30.15 -19.74 7.41
CA CYS A 12 29.54 -18.42 7.49
C CYS A 12 30.10 -17.55 8.63
N ALA A 13 30.54 -16.34 8.30
CA ALA A 13 30.94 -15.33 9.27
C ALA A 13 29.79 -14.35 9.54
N THR A 14 29.16 -14.50 10.71
CA THR A 14 28.36 -13.42 11.31
C THR A 14 29.28 -12.35 11.92
N PRO A 15 28.87 -11.08 11.85
CA PRO A 15 29.26 -10.06 12.82
C PRO A 15 27.98 -9.55 13.53
N LEU A 16 27.94 -9.20 14.83
CA LEU A 16 28.98 -8.67 15.69
C LEU A 16 28.79 -9.17 17.14
N GLY A 17 29.88 -9.65 17.76
CA GLY A 17 29.98 -9.79 19.20
C GLY A 17 31.17 -8.99 19.73
N ARG A 18 30.96 -7.73 20.14
CA ARG A 18 31.95 -6.98 20.93
C ARG A 18 31.33 -6.33 22.15
N SER A 19 31.91 -6.67 23.29
CA SER A 19 31.61 -6.15 24.61
C SER A 19 32.00 -4.68 24.74
N TRP A 20 31.10 -3.89 25.32
CA TRP A 20 31.47 -2.62 25.94
C TRP A 20 31.71 -2.85 27.43
N ARG A 21 32.95 -2.62 27.88
CA ARG A 21 33.30 -2.38 29.28
C ARG A 21 33.84 -0.96 29.40
N GLY A 22 33.36 -0.21 30.38
CA GLY A 22 34.03 1.00 30.87
C GLY A 22 33.07 2.13 31.23
N LEU A 23 33.29 2.73 32.41
CA LEU A 23 32.64 3.96 32.91
C LEU A 23 31.12 3.80 33.18
N GLY A 24 30.62 3.56 34.40
CA GLY A 24 31.26 3.62 35.72
C GLY A 24 30.56 4.68 36.59
N TRP A 25 29.40 4.34 37.16
CA TRP A 25 28.67 5.19 38.10
C TRP A 25 28.52 4.50 39.46
N SER A 26 28.82 5.24 40.52
CA SER A 26 28.92 4.77 41.88
C SER A 26 27.54 4.61 42.54
N GLY A 27 27.33 3.50 43.24
CA GLY A 27 26.11 3.31 44.02
C GLY A 27 26.11 4.12 45.31
N ARG A 28 25.10 4.98 45.50
CA ARG A 28 24.51 5.21 46.84
C ARG A 28 23.10 5.84 46.79
N SER A 29 22.23 5.27 47.63
CA SER A 29 21.04 5.87 48.25
C SER A 29 20.06 6.70 47.41
N TRP A 30 18.97 6.06 46.97
CA TRP A 30 17.62 6.63 47.11
C TRP A 30 16.71 5.61 47.79
N ARG A 31 16.37 5.86 49.07
CA ARG A 31 15.30 5.16 49.78
C ARG A 31 14.07 6.07 49.78
N GLY A 32 12.91 5.47 49.52
CA GLY A 32 11.62 6.08 49.86
C GLY A 32 10.98 6.91 48.74
N LEU A 33 10.09 6.25 47.99
CA LEU A 33 8.71 6.69 47.80
C LEU A 33 7.90 5.45 47.41
N GLY A 34 6.83 5.17 48.16
CA GLY A 34 6.11 3.90 48.08
C GLY A 34 5.20 3.86 46.86
N TRP A 35 5.37 2.85 46.02
CA TRP A 35 4.35 2.46 45.05
C TRP A 35 3.19 1.79 45.80
N ILE A 36 2.00 2.37 45.69
CA ILE A 36 0.76 1.74 46.17
C ILE A 36 0.45 0.60 45.19
N GLY A 37 0.90 -0.61 45.53
CA GLY A 37 0.45 -1.81 44.86
C GLY A 37 -0.97 -2.16 45.31
N LEU A 38 -1.97 -1.88 44.47
CA LEU A 38 -3.21 -2.67 44.52
C LEU A 38 -2.87 -4.08 44.04
N GLY A 39 -2.81 -5.02 44.99
CA GLY A 39 -2.58 -6.42 44.67
C GLY A 39 -3.82 -7.06 44.06
N CYS A 40 -3.69 -7.57 42.83
CA CYS A 40 -4.64 -8.55 42.30
C CYS A 40 -4.48 -9.87 43.05
N VAL A 41 -5.25 -10.06 44.12
CA VAL A 41 -5.42 -11.38 44.76
C VAL A 41 -6.53 -12.11 44.00
N GLY A 42 -6.13 -12.94 43.04
CA GLY A 42 -7.07 -13.71 42.23
C GLY A 42 -6.37 -14.35 41.03
N SER A 43 -5.92 -15.59 41.19
CA SER A 43 -5.36 -16.38 40.09
C SER A 43 -6.47 -16.87 39.16
N ALA A 44 -7.03 -15.94 38.39
CA ALA A 44 -7.84 -16.22 37.23
C ALA A 44 -7.40 -15.27 36.12
N CYS A 45 -6.37 -15.68 35.38
CA CYS A 45 -6.31 -15.29 33.98
C CYS A 45 -7.58 -15.87 33.37
N MET A 46 -8.61 -15.04 33.14
CA MET A 46 -9.71 -15.44 32.28
C MET A 46 -9.08 -15.86 30.96
N GLU A 47 -9.22 -17.13 30.60
CA GLU A 47 -9.03 -17.53 29.21
C GLU A 47 -9.91 -16.60 28.36
N PRO A 48 -9.39 -16.06 27.24
CA PRO A 48 -10.24 -15.30 26.34
C PRO A 48 -11.44 -16.20 26.00
N PRO A 49 -12.68 -15.68 26.02
CA PRO A 49 -13.86 -16.49 25.77
C PRO A 49 -13.64 -17.26 24.47
N THR A 50 -13.82 -18.58 24.53
CA THR A 50 -13.71 -19.46 23.38
C THR A 50 -14.89 -19.19 22.46
N GLU A 51 -14.76 -18.14 21.63
CA GLU A 51 -15.72 -17.84 20.58
C GLU A 51 -15.87 -19.08 19.69
N PRO A 52 -17.11 -19.52 19.43
CA PRO A 52 -17.32 -20.79 18.75
C PRO A 52 -16.70 -20.77 17.36
N GLN A 53 -15.77 -21.71 17.13
CA GLN A 53 -15.21 -21.96 15.80
C GLN A 53 -16.36 -22.30 14.84
N GLY A 54 -16.48 -21.57 13.73
CA GLY A 54 -17.63 -21.66 12.82
C GLY A 54 -18.78 -20.70 13.14
N ALA A 55 -18.58 -19.69 13.98
CA ALA A 55 -19.50 -18.54 14.07
C ALA A 55 -19.53 -17.76 12.74
N TRP A 56 -20.73 -17.36 12.34
CA TRP A 56 -20.98 -16.52 11.17
C TRP A 56 -21.32 -15.10 11.63
N LEU A 57 -20.93 -14.10 10.84
CA LEU A 57 -21.42 -12.74 11.03
C LEU A 57 -22.95 -12.69 10.89
N THR A 58 -23.60 -11.86 11.70
CA THR A 58 -24.97 -11.41 11.42
C THR A 58 -25.01 -10.61 10.12
N PRO A 59 -26.18 -10.45 9.47
CA PRO A 59 -26.30 -9.64 8.25
C PRO A 59 -25.78 -8.21 8.42
N VAL A 60 -25.98 -7.60 9.60
CA VAL A 60 -25.52 -6.24 9.90
C VAL A 60 -24.00 -6.19 10.05
N GLU A 61 -23.38 -7.13 10.79
CA GLU A 61 -21.92 -7.20 10.89
C GLU A 61 -21.28 -7.49 9.52
N HIS A 62 -21.89 -8.34 8.70
CA HIS A 62 -21.46 -8.59 7.32
C HIS A 62 -21.54 -7.33 6.46
N ALA A 63 -22.62 -6.53 6.58
CA ALA A 63 -22.73 -5.23 5.90
C ALA A 63 -21.66 -4.23 6.33
N VAL A 64 -21.35 -4.17 7.64
CA VAL A 64 -20.30 -3.29 8.18
C VAL A 64 -18.93 -3.73 7.67
N ARG A 65 -18.59 -5.04 7.74
CA ARG A 65 -17.34 -5.59 7.22
C ARG A 65 -17.22 -5.36 5.71
N ALA A 66 -18.26 -5.65 4.94
CA ALA A 66 -18.27 -5.46 3.49
C ALA A 66 -18.07 -3.99 3.10
N SER A 67 -18.83 -3.05 3.69
CA SER A 67 -18.72 -1.61 3.38
C SER A 67 -17.34 -1.05 3.73
N LEU A 68 -16.79 -1.41 4.89
CA LEU A 68 -15.45 -0.97 5.28
C LEU A 68 -14.36 -1.58 4.40
N THR A 69 -14.53 -2.83 3.94
CA THR A 69 -13.62 -3.45 2.98
C THR A 69 -13.70 -2.82 1.59
N VAL A 70 -14.89 -2.57 1.03
CA VAL A 70 -15.02 -2.10 -0.37
C VAL A 70 -15.08 -0.57 -0.54
N ARG A 71 -15.26 0.21 0.54
CA ARG A 71 -15.22 1.69 0.49
C ARG A 71 -14.22 2.34 1.48
N GLY A 72 -13.80 1.62 2.53
CA GLY A 72 -13.19 2.27 3.70
C GLY A 72 -14.18 3.11 4.52
N LEU A 73 -15.49 2.94 4.28
CA LEU A 73 -16.57 3.74 4.90
C LEU A 73 -17.55 2.84 5.66
N ARG A 74 -18.12 3.36 6.74
CA ARG A 74 -19.20 2.69 7.47
C ARG A 74 -20.53 2.81 6.72
N PRO A 75 -21.41 1.79 6.77
CA PRO A 75 -22.77 1.93 6.25
C PRO A 75 -23.54 3.01 7.03
N SER A 76 -24.36 3.77 6.33
CA SER A 76 -25.29 4.73 6.91
C SER A 76 -26.38 4.03 7.72
N ALA A 77 -27.01 4.78 8.64
CA ALA A 77 -28.15 4.28 9.42
C ALA A 77 -29.30 3.74 8.55
N ALA A 78 -29.49 4.28 7.35
CA ALA A 78 -30.50 3.80 6.41
C ALA A 78 -30.12 2.42 5.83
N GLU A 79 -28.88 2.26 5.37
CA GLU A 79 -28.37 0.97 4.86
C GLU A 79 -28.39 -0.13 5.94
N LEU A 80 -27.97 0.20 7.17
CA LEU A 80 -28.05 -0.72 8.32
C LEU A 80 -29.50 -1.14 8.60
N THR A 81 -30.44 -0.19 8.57
CA THR A 81 -31.88 -0.46 8.75
C THR A 81 -32.43 -1.35 7.62
N THR A 82 -32.01 -1.10 6.38
CA THR A 82 -32.40 -1.92 5.22
C THR A 82 -31.93 -3.37 5.39
N VAL A 83 -30.66 -3.61 5.71
CA VAL A 83 -30.12 -4.97 5.92
C VAL A 83 -30.73 -5.66 7.15
N GLN A 84 -31.04 -4.90 8.20
CA GLN A 84 -31.69 -5.41 9.40
C GLN A 84 -33.15 -5.86 9.15
N GLN A 85 -33.84 -5.23 8.18
CA GLN A 85 -35.20 -5.58 7.77
C GLN A 85 -35.22 -6.68 6.70
N ASP A 86 -34.31 -6.62 5.74
CA ASP A 86 -34.13 -7.59 4.67
C ASP A 86 -32.64 -7.91 4.46
N PRO A 87 -32.14 -9.02 5.03
CA PRO A 87 -30.77 -9.49 4.83
C PRO A 87 -30.37 -9.71 3.38
N ALA A 88 -31.32 -9.97 2.46
CA ALA A 88 -31.02 -10.18 1.05
C ALA A 88 -30.66 -8.86 0.32
N ALA A 89 -31.06 -7.71 0.87
CA ALA A 89 -30.76 -6.39 0.29
C ALA A 89 -29.25 -6.06 0.28
N LEU A 90 -28.43 -6.73 1.10
CA LEU A 90 -26.98 -6.51 1.16
C LEU A 90 -26.28 -6.75 -0.20
N ASP A 91 -26.77 -7.69 -1.00
CA ASP A 91 -26.23 -8.02 -2.33
C ASP A 91 -26.31 -6.82 -3.30
N GLY A 92 -27.46 -6.14 -3.31
CA GLY A 92 -27.69 -4.92 -4.09
C GLY A 92 -26.96 -3.70 -3.52
N LEU A 93 -26.77 -3.63 -2.21
CA LEU A 93 -25.97 -2.58 -1.58
C LEU A 93 -24.49 -2.72 -1.95
N ILE A 94 -23.90 -3.91 -1.85
CA ILE A 94 -22.52 -4.17 -2.30
C ILE A 94 -22.35 -3.81 -3.78
N SER A 95 -23.29 -4.22 -4.62
CA SER A 95 -23.29 -3.85 -6.05
C SER A 95 -23.32 -2.34 -6.29
N THR A 96 -24.03 -1.59 -5.44
CA THR A 96 -24.06 -0.12 -5.48
C THR A 96 -22.73 0.47 -5.03
N TRP A 97 -22.18 -0.01 -3.91
CA TRP A 97 -20.91 0.46 -3.33
C TRP A 97 -19.72 0.31 -4.30
N LEU A 98 -19.70 -0.75 -5.10
CA LEU A 98 -18.69 -1.00 -6.14
C LEU A 98 -18.79 -0.03 -7.35
N THR A 99 -19.73 0.92 -7.33
CA THR A 99 -19.83 2.02 -8.31
C THR A 99 -19.53 3.40 -7.71
N GLU A 100 -19.31 3.48 -6.38
CA GLU A 100 -19.04 4.75 -5.70
C GLU A 100 -17.56 5.17 -5.84
N PRO A 101 -17.23 6.49 -5.82
CA PRO A 101 -15.85 6.96 -5.87
C PRO A 101 -14.95 6.36 -4.77
N ALA A 102 -15.50 6.09 -3.59
CA ALA A 102 -14.77 5.48 -2.47
C ALA A 102 -14.25 4.06 -2.76
N PHE A 103 -14.88 3.34 -3.70
CA PHE A 103 -14.37 2.04 -4.15
C PHE A 103 -13.10 2.19 -5.01
N GLY A 104 -12.98 3.28 -5.79
CA GLY A 104 -11.75 3.58 -6.53
C GLY A 104 -10.53 3.72 -5.63
N GLU A 105 -10.69 4.35 -4.46
CA GLU A 105 -9.65 4.42 -3.42
C GLU A 105 -9.20 3.04 -2.94
N VAL A 106 -10.15 2.13 -2.66
CA VAL A 106 -9.87 0.75 -2.24
C VAL A 106 -9.17 -0.05 -3.34
N VAL A 107 -9.55 0.16 -4.60
CA VAL A 107 -8.83 -0.43 -5.75
C VAL A 107 -7.37 0.06 -5.75
N ARG A 108 -7.11 1.34 -5.51
CA ARG A 108 -5.74 1.86 -5.42
C ARG A 108 -4.98 1.27 -4.22
N ASP A 109 -5.59 1.14 -3.06
CA ASP A 109 -4.97 0.51 -1.87
C ASP A 109 -4.58 -0.95 -2.14
N LEU A 110 -5.49 -1.75 -2.71
CA LEU A 110 -5.28 -3.16 -3.05
C LEU A 110 -4.09 -3.33 -3.98
N HIS A 111 -4.00 -2.51 -5.03
CA HIS A 111 -2.90 -2.58 -5.98
C HIS A 111 -1.61 -1.96 -5.46
N ALA A 112 -1.69 -0.99 -4.53
CA ALA A 112 -0.51 -0.47 -3.83
C ALA A 112 0.15 -1.53 -2.95
N GLU A 113 -0.65 -2.38 -2.28
CA GLU A 113 -0.18 -3.54 -1.50
C GLU A 113 0.45 -4.61 -2.42
N ILE A 114 -0.24 -4.97 -3.51
CA ILE A 114 0.22 -5.96 -4.52
C ILE A 114 1.52 -5.55 -5.21
N LEU A 115 1.60 -4.29 -5.69
CA LEU A 115 2.73 -3.77 -6.45
C LEU A 115 3.84 -3.19 -5.56
N ARG A 116 3.53 -2.89 -4.29
CA ARG A 116 4.44 -2.27 -3.30
C ARG A 116 5.00 -0.91 -3.75
N ILE A 117 4.20 -0.10 -4.43
CA ILE A 117 4.62 1.14 -5.12
C ILE A 117 4.34 2.44 -4.36
N ARG A 118 3.42 2.47 -3.40
CA ARG A 118 3.32 3.61 -2.46
C ARG A 118 4.51 3.56 -1.51
N VAL A 119 5.61 4.18 -1.91
CA VAL A 119 6.88 4.17 -1.17
C VAL A 119 7.34 5.60 -0.94
N ASP A 120 7.31 6.02 0.33
CA ASP A 120 7.97 7.24 0.74
C ASP A 120 9.49 6.99 0.75
N THR A 121 10.20 7.61 -0.19
CA THR A 121 11.66 7.55 -0.24
C THR A 121 12.24 8.94 -0.43
N VAL A 122 13.43 9.20 0.12
CA VAL A 122 14.20 10.42 -0.17
C VAL A 122 14.87 10.36 -1.55
N GLN A 123 14.79 9.24 -2.27
CA GLN A 123 15.26 9.10 -3.65
C GLN A 123 14.19 9.52 -4.67
N GLN A 124 13.69 10.76 -4.53
CA GLN A 124 12.74 11.35 -5.48
C GLN A 124 13.44 12.08 -6.63
N PHE A 125 12.70 12.25 -7.71
CA PHE A 125 12.96 13.27 -8.72
C PHE A 125 13.05 14.68 -8.06
N PRO A 126 14.09 15.49 -8.35
CA PRO A 126 14.31 16.78 -7.69
C PRO A 126 13.33 17.86 -8.16
N ALA A 127 12.98 18.79 -7.27
CA ALA A 127 12.14 19.96 -7.56
C ALA A 127 12.92 21.07 -8.30
N ARG A 128 13.55 20.72 -9.43
CA ARG A 128 14.37 21.60 -10.28
C ARG A 128 13.82 21.65 -11.71
N GLY A 129 14.43 22.46 -12.59
CA GLY A 129 14.00 22.62 -13.97
C GLY A 129 12.53 22.98 -14.11
N LEU A 130 11.82 22.16 -14.90
CA LEU A 130 10.38 22.27 -15.13
C LEU A 130 9.52 22.01 -13.87
N LEU A 131 10.09 21.43 -12.80
CA LEU A 131 9.42 21.15 -11.52
C LEU A 131 9.81 22.14 -10.40
N ARG A 132 10.48 23.25 -10.73
CA ARG A 132 10.90 24.26 -9.76
C ARG A 132 9.68 24.81 -8.98
N GLY A 133 9.68 24.61 -7.66
CA GLY A 133 8.58 25.03 -6.77
C GLY A 133 7.46 24.00 -6.60
N VAL A 134 7.60 22.78 -7.13
CA VAL A 134 6.72 21.65 -6.80
C VAL A 134 7.30 20.90 -5.59
N GLU A 135 6.52 20.72 -4.53
CA GLU A 135 6.94 19.97 -3.34
C GLU A 135 7.31 18.51 -3.67
N LEU A 136 8.39 17.98 -3.08
CA LEU A 136 8.82 16.58 -3.29
C LEU A 136 7.73 15.57 -2.91
N GLY A 137 6.91 15.88 -1.90
CA GLY A 137 5.75 15.05 -1.53
C GLY A 137 4.63 15.06 -2.57
N GLN A 138 4.49 16.13 -3.36
CA GLN A 138 3.60 16.14 -4.53
C GLN A 138 4.18 15.32 -5.68
N ILE A 139 5.48 15.47 -5.98
CA ILE A 139 6.18 14.67 -6.99
C ILE A 139 6.03 13.17 -6.69
N ASN A 140 6.32 12.75 -5.45
CA ASN A 140 6.20 11.36 -5.03
C ASN A 140 4.77 10.82 -5.13
N ARG A 141 3.76 11.57 -4.66
CA ARG A 141 2.35 11.15 -4.82
C ARG A 141 1.94 11.05 -6.29
N SER A 142 2.35 11.99 -7.13
CA SER A 142 2.08 11.97 -8.57
C SER A 142 2.64 10.70 -9.24
N THR A 143 3.92 10.36 -9.01
CA THR A 143 4.50 9.19 -9.67
C THR A 143 3.95 7.87 -9.13
N THR A 144 3.83 7.74 -7.80
CA THR A 144 3.35 6.50 -7.15
C THR A 144 1.86 6.21 -7.39
N GLU A 145 1.01 7.24 -7.53
CA GLU A 145 -0.41 7.05 -7.83
C GLU A 145 -0.69 6.82 -9.32
N ALA A 146 0.15 7.27 -10.25
CA ALA A 146 -0.11 7.13 -11.70
C ALA A 146 -0.48 5.70 -12.18
N PRO A 147 0.30 4.64 -11.88
CA PRO A 147 -0.11 3.26 -12.20
C PRO A 147 -1.37 2.82 -11.45
N LEU A 148 -1.62 3.34 -10.23
CA LEU A 148 -2.84 3.03 -9.47
C LEU A 148 -4.09 3.67 -10.09
N ARG A 149 -3.97 4.89 -10.62
CA ARG A 149 -5.03 5.61 -11.35
C ARG A 149 -5.42 4.91 -12.65
N LEU A 150 -4.47 4.30 -13.37
CA LEU A 150 -4.76 3.43 -14.51
C LEU A 150 -5.64 2.24 -14.10
N ILE A 151 -5.27 1.53 -13.03
CA ILE A 151 -6.02 0.36 -12.55
C ILE A 151 -7.39 0.77 -12.01
N GLU A 152 -7.46 1.86 -11.24
CA GLU A 152 -8.71 2.47 -10.77
C GLU A 152 -9.67 2.74 -11.93
N ALA A 153 -9.21 3.40 -12.99
CA ALA A 153 -10.02 3.66 -14.18
C ALA A 153 -10.51 2.36 -14.85
N ILE A 154 -9.63 1.37 -15.07
CA ILE A 154 -10.01 0.07 -15.65
C ILE A 154 -11.11 -0.62 -14.83
N VAL A 155 -10.94 -0.70 -13.50
CA VAL A 155 -11.88 -1.42 -12.61
C VAL A 155 -13.18 -0.63 -12.38
N THR A 156 -13.11 0.69 -12.23
CA THR A 156 -14.31 1.54 -11.98
C THR A 156 -15.12 1.82 -13.24
N GLU A 157 -14.53 1.75 -14.44
CA GLU A 157 -15.27 1.78 -15.70
C GLU A 157 -15.84 0.39 -16.09
N GLY A 158 -15.39 -0.69 -15.45
CA GLY A 158 -15.84 -2.06 -15.76
C GLY A 158 -15.20 -2.63 -17.03
N ARG A 159 -13.95 -2.23 -17.32
CA ARG A 159 -13.17 -2.77 -18.41
C ARG A 159 -12.58 -4.13 -18.00
N PRO A 160 -12.26 -5.02 -18.96
CA PRO A 160 -11.57 -6.28 -18.66
C PRO A 160 -10.27 -6.00 -17.89
N TYR A 161 -10.10 -6.64 -16.73
CA TYR A 161 -8.94 -6.44 -15.86
C TYR A 161 -7.60 -6.86 -16.51
N THR A 162 -7.64 -7.63 -17.59
CA THR A 162 -6.47 -7.86 -18.47
C THR A 162 -5.86 -6.57 -19.01
N GLU A 163 -6.64 -5.50 -19.18
CA GLU A 163 -6.17 -4.22 -19.70
C GLU A 163 -5.09 -3.55 -18.85
N ILE A 164 -4.92 -3.95 -17.57
CA ILE A 164 -3.80 -3.42 -16.76
C ILE A 164 -2.43 -3.73 -17.38
N LEU A 165 -2.33 -4.73 -18.27
CA LEU A 165 -1.10 -5.09 -19.00
C LEU A 165 -1.18 -4.84 -20.52
N THR A 166 -2.31 -4.38 -21.05
CA THR A 166 -2.54 -4.23 -22.50
C THR A 166 -3.14 -2.89 -22.92
N ALA A 167 -3.43 -1.98 -21.96
CA ALA A 167 -3.89 -0.64 -22.27
C ALA A 167 -2.84 0.16 -23.06
N ASP A 168 -3.31 0.86 -24.09
CA ASP A 168 -2.56 1.79 -24.94
C ASP A 168 -2.50 3.22 -24.37
N TRP A 169 -3.06 3.42 -23.18
CA TRP A 169 -3.14 4.70 -22.44
C TRP A 169 -2.68 4.54 -21.00
N ILE A 170 -2.28 5.67 -20.40
CA ILE A 170 -1.97 5.82 -18.98
C ILE A 170 -2.75 6.99 -18.39
N LEU A 171 -2.73 7.13 -17.05
CA LEU A 171 -3.25 8.29 -16.34
C LEU A 171 -2.08 9.16 -15.84
N ALA A 172 -2.16 10.45 -16.12
CA ALA A 172 -1.19 11.45 -15.67
C ALA A 172 -1.90 12.65 -15.06
N ASP A 173 -1.29 13.25 -14.04
CA ASP A 173 -1.55 14.64 -13.66
C ASP A 173 -0.50 15.57 -14.27
N GLN A 174 -0.62 16.87 -14.02
CA GLN A 174 0.32 17.87 -14.55
C GLN A 174 1.77 17.60 -14.13
N THR A 175 2.00 17.10 -12.92
CA THR A 175 3.35 16.80 -12.42
C THR A 175 3.94 15.62 -13.17
N LEU A 176 3.20 14.52 -13.34
CA LEU A 176 3.65 13.36 -14.12
C LEU A 176 3.87 13.71 -15.60
N ALA A 177 2.96 14.51 -16.18
CA ALA A 177 3.07 14.94 -17.56
C ALA A 177 4.30 15.84 -17.80
N THR A 178 4.64 16.68 -16.83
CA THR A 178 5.87 17.50 -16.86
C THR A 178 7.13 16.63 -16.73
N ILE A 179 7.12 15.61 -15.84
CA ILE A 179 8.25 14.70 -15.64
C ILE A 179 8.62 13.97 -16.94
N TYR A 180 7.64 13.49 -17.72
CA TYR A 180 7.87 12.61 -18.87
C TYR A 180 7.48 13.20 -20.24
N GLY A 181 7.14 14.50 -20.31
CA GLY A 181 6.77 15.15 -21.58
C GLY A 181 5.51 14.56 -22.21
N LEU A 182 4.50 14.27 -21.38
CA LEU A 182 3.25 13.64 -21.82
C LEU A 182 2.24 14.72 -22.27
N PRO A 183 1.40 14.45 -23.27
CA PRO A 183 0.25 15.29 -23.60
C PRO A 183 -0.66 15.51 -22.39
N TYR A 184 -0.95 16.77 -22.06
CA TYR A 184 -1.78 17.15 -20.92
C TYR A 184 -2.42 18.52 -21.16
N ASP A 185 -3.68 18.69 -20.79
CA ASP A 185 -4.40 19.96 -20.84
C ASP A 185 -4.44 20.63 -19.45
N PRO A 186 -3.76 21.76 -19.21
CA PRO A 186 -3.78 22.42 -17.90
C PRO A 186 -5.15 23.01 -17.51
N GLU A 187 -6.11 23.12 -18.45
CA GLU A 187 -7.49 23.55 -18.16
C GLU A 187 -8.45 22.36 -17.92
N GLY A 188 -7.96 21.13 -18.08
CA GLY A 188 -8.73 19.89 -17.96
C GLY A 188 -8.88 19.36 -16.52
N ALA A 189 -9.30 18.10 -16.40
CA ALA A 189 -9.35 17.40 -15.12
C ALA A 189 -7.94 17.19 -14.54
N GLN A 190 -7.78 17.09 -13.22
CA GLN A 190 -6.46 16.89 -12.60
C GLN A 190 -5.74 15.66 -13.19
N TRP A 191 -6.44 14.53 -13.29
CA TRP A 191 -5.93 13.29 -13.85
C TRP A 191 -6.56 13.04 -15.22
N GLN A 192 -5.73 12.80 -16.24
CA GLN A 192 -6.15 12.69 -17.64
C GLN A 192 -5.58 11.43 -18.30
N ARG A 193 -6.32 10.89 -19.27
CA ARG A 193 -5.79 9.86 -20.18
C ARG A 193 -4.76 10.48 -21.11
N THR A 194 -3.59 9.86 -21.16
CA THR A 194 -2.48 10.27 -22.03
C THR A 194 -1.67 9.04 -22.47
N TRP A 195 -0.58 9.24 -23.21
CA TRP A 195 0.26 8.18 -23.76
C TRP A 195 1.75 8.55 -23.71
N TRP A 196 2.62 7.55 -23.75
CA TRP A 196 4.07 7.73 -23.75
C TRP A 196 4.57 8.30 -25.08
N THR A 197 5.54 9.22 -25.02
CA THR A 197 6.08 9.95 -26.18
C THR A 197 7.51 9.55 -26.55
N ASP A 198 8.19 8.73 -25.75
CA ASP A 198 9.59 8.31 -25.95
C ASP A 198 9.80 7.12 -26.92
N GLY A 199 8.69 6.58 -27.44
CA GLY A 199 8.66 5.48 -28.40
C GLY A 199 8.47 4.09 -27.78
N ARG A 200 8.28 3.99 -26.45
CA ARG A 200 8.01 2.70 -25.81
C ARG A 200 6.72 2.04 -26.31
N PRO A 201 6.68 0.70 -26.46
CA PRO A 201 5.42 0.00 -26.67
C PRO A 201 4.48 0.22 -25.49
N ALA A 202 3.17 0.21 -25.73
CA ALA A 202 2.17 0.44 -24.71
C ALA A 202 1.60 -0.90 -24.19
N ALA A 203 1.83 -1.17 -22.90
CA ALA A 203 1.55 -2.42 -22.22
C ALA A 203 1.04 -2.17 -20.79
N GLY A 204 0.20 -1.14 -20.62
CA GLY A 204 -0.30 -0.69 -19.32
C GLY A 204 0.79 -0.52 -18.27
N LEU A 205 0.70 -1.28 -17.17
CA LEU A 205 1.65 -1.30 -16.06
C LEU A 205 3.07 -1.73 -16.48
N LEU A 206 3.24 -2.56 -17.51
CA LEU A 206 4.56 -2.95 -18.02
C LEU A 206 5.25 -1.83 -18.81
N SER A 207 4.55 -0.74 -19.12
CA SER A 207 5.16 0.48 -19.66
C SER A 207 5.34 1.56 -18.59
N SER A 208 5.00 1.29 -17.32
CA SER A 208 5.07 2.27 -16.24
C SER A 208 6.50 2.54 -15.78
N SER A 209 6.95 3.79 -15.95
CA SER A 209 8.22 4.26 -15.40
C SER A 209 8.31 4.07 -13.87
N GLU A 210 7.21 4.31 -13.13
CA GLU A 210 7.21 4.17 -11.67
C GLU A 210 7.41 2.72 -11.23
N LEU A 211 6.84 1.74 -11.93
CA LEU A 211 7.07 0.33 -11.62
C LEU A 211 8.57 -0.01 -11.69
N TYR A 212 9.29 0.60 -12.63
CA TYR A 212 10.72 0.41 -12.84
C TYR A 212 11.63 1.34 -12.02
N HIS A 213 11.08 2.40 -11.45
CA HIS A 213 11.67 3.21 -10.38
C HIS A 213 11.62 2.45 -9.05
N ARG A 214 10.45 1.92 -8.70
CA ARG A 214 10.26 1.04 -7.54
C ARG A 214 11.10 -0.23 -7.65
N TYR A 215 11.15 -0.88 -8.82
CA TYR A 215 11.92 -2.09 -9.07
C TYR A 215 13.11 -1.80 -10.02
N PRO A 216 14.20 -1.23 -9.48
CA PRO A 216 15.40 -0.96 -10.27
C PRO A 216 15.99 -2.26 -10.81
N SER A 217 16.58 -2.17 -12.00
CA SER A 217 17.64 -3.09 -12.40
C SER A 217 18.94 -2.29 -12.49
N ASN A 218 20.01 -2.83 -11.92
CA ASN A 218 21.36 -2.36 -12.22
C ASN A 218 21.88 -3.13 -13.44
N GLY A 219 22.81 -2.55 -14.21
CA GLY A 219 23.25 -3.13 -15.48
C GLY A 219 23.76 -4.57 -15.39
N SER A 220 24.33 -4.98 -14.26
CA SER A 220 24.81 -6.34 -14.00
C SER A 220 23.70 -7.37 -13.71
N ASN A 221 22.49 -6.94 -13.34
CA ASN A 221 21.35 -7.82 -13.11
C ASN A 221 20.62 -8.21 -14.41
N PHE A 222 20.84 -7.49 -15.52
CA PHE A 222 20.22 -7.73 -16.83
C PHE A 222 18.69 -7.92 -16.74
N HIS A 223 18.00 -6.98 -16.09
CA HIS A 223 16.53 -6.96 -15.88
C HIS A 223 15.90 -8.14 -15.12
N ARG A 224 16.66 -9.15 -14.67
CA ARG A 224 16.13 -10.32 -13.95
C ARG A 224 15.28 -9.99 -12.73
N GLY A 225 15.63 -8.95 -11.97
CA GLY A 225 14.83 -8.49 -10.83
C GLY A 225 13.45 -7.98 -11.24
N ARG A 226 13.37 -7.19 -12.33
CA ARG A 226 12.12 -6.72 -12.93
C ARG A 226 11.30 -7.89 -13.50
N ALA A 227 11.96 -8.84 -14.17
CA ALA A 227 11.32 -10.06 -14.67
C ALA A 227 10.71 -10.92 -13.56
N ASN A 228 11.43 -11.11 -12.44
CA ASN A 228 10.90 -11.84 -11.28
C ASN A 228 9.70 -11.14 -10.66
N VAL A 229 9.73 -9.81 -10.57
CA VAL A 229 8.59 -9.02 -10.10
C VAL A 229 7.39 -9.21 -11.01
N ILE A 230 7.55 -9.20 -12.34
CA ILE A 230 6.46 -9.44 -13.30
C ILE A 230 5.88 -10.85 -13.14
N ALA A 231 6.72 -11.89 -13.11
CA ALA A 231 6.29 -13.29 -12.96
C ALA A 231 5.60 -13.54 -11.60
N SER A 232 6.19 -13.06 -10.51
CA SER A 232 5.59 -13.14 -9.16
C SER A 232 4.26 -12.37 -9.10
N THR A 233 4.21 -11.14 -9.65
CA THR A 233 3.05 -10.24 -9.54
C THR A 233 1.84 -10.73 -10.32
N PHE A 234 2.03 -11.16 -11.56
CA PHE A 234 0.93 -11.44 -12.47
C PHE A 234 0.69 -12.92 -12.75
N LEU A 235 1.65 -13.81 -12.45
CA LEU A 235 1.51 -15.27 -12.62
C LEU A 235 1.67 -16.06 -11.31
N CYS A 236 1.95 -15.38 -10.19
CA CYS A 236 2.20 -15.97 -8.87
C CYS A 236 3.32 -17.02 -8.92
N ASP A 237 4.38 -16.71 -9.69
CA ASP A 237 5.57 -17.54 -9.86
C ASP A 237 6.80 -16.72 -9.45
N ASP A 238 7.16 -16.77 -8.16
CA ASP A 238 8.37 -16.15 -7.64
C ASP A 238 9.59 -17.02 -7.94
N ILE A 239 10.12 -16.87 -9.16
CA ILE A 239 11.28 -17.59 -9.67
C ILE A 239 12.48 -17.43 -8.73
N GLY A 240 12.65 -16.25 -8.12
CA GLY A 240 13.71 -15.91 -7.18
C GLY A 240 13.60 -16.56 -5.80
N GLN A 241 12.46 -17.15 -5.44
CA GLN A 241 12.26 -17.93 -4.20
C GLN A 241 12.24 -19.45 -4.45
N ARG A 242 12.45 -19.92 -5.68
CA ARG A 242 12.51 -21.35 -5.99
C ARG A 242 13.69 -22.02 -5.28
N PRO A 243 13.53 -23.23 -4.72
CA PRO A 243 14.61 -23.94 -4.05
C PRO A 243 15.69 -24.35 -5.06
N ILE A 244 16.93 -23.91 -4.82
CA ILE A 244 18.11 -24.26 -5.63
C ILE A 244 18.99 -25.28 -4.90
N ALA A 245 19.37 -26.34 -5.61
CA ALA A 245 20.30 -27.36 -5.12
C ALA A 245 21.74 -27.00 -5.52
N VAL A 246 22.34 -26.04 -4.82
CA VAL A 246 23.73 -25.61 -5.07
C VAL A 246 24.68 -26.49 -4.26
N GLU A 247 25.10 -27.62 -4.84
CA GLU A 247 26.22 -28.42 -4.32
C GLU A 247 27.53 -28.01 -5.02
N ASP A 248 28.44 -27.37 -4.27
CA ASP A 248 29.84 -27.11 -4.64
C ASP A 248 30.12 -26.42 -6.00
N THR A 249 29.18 -25.67 -6.58
CA THR A 249 29.44 -24.84 -7.78
C THR A 249 30.49 -23.76 -7.47
N PRO A 250 31.65 -23.72 -8.16
CA PRO A 250 32.63 -22.65 -7.97
C PRO A 250 32.04 -21.30 -8.39
N VAL A 251 32.31 -20.24 -7.62
CA VAL A 251 31.92 -18.87 -8.01
C VAL A 251 32.73 -18.47 -9.25
N ALA A 252 32.11 -18.55 -10.42
CA ALA A 252 32.65 -18.01 -11.66
C ALA A 252 32.87 -16.50 -11.52
N THR A 253 34.05 -16.03 -11.91
CA THR A 253 34.44 -14.60 -11.83
C THR A 253 34.51 -13.91 -13.18
N ASP A 254 34.43 -14.66 -14.29
CA ASP A 254 34.27 -14.15 -15.65
C ASP A 254 32.79 -14.20 -16.05
N VAL A 255 32.33 -13.21 -16.82
CA VAL A 255 30.97 -13.15 -17.36
C VAL A 255 30.71 -14.34 -18.28
N ALA A 256 31.70 -14.78 -19.05
CA ALA A 256 31.55 -15.93 -19.95
C ALA A 256 31.30 -17.25 -19.17
N ASP A 257 32.08 -17.49 -18.12
CA ASP A 257 31.94 -18.66 -17.25
C ASP A 257 30.59 -18.66 -16.51
N VAL A 258 30.10 -17.46 -16.12
CA VAL A 258 28.76 -17.30 -15.55
C VAL A 258 27.69 -17.70 -16.58
N VAL A 259 27.70 -17.15 -17.79
CA VAL A 259 26.69 -17.45 -18.83
C VAL A 259 26.63 -18.94 -19.18
N GLU A 260 27.79 -19.61 -19.22
CA GLU A 260 27.87 -21.05 -19.43
C GLU A 260 27.24 -21.85 -18.28
N ALA A 261 27.55 -21.49 -17.02
CA ALA A 261 26.95 -22.11 -15.83
C ALA A 261 25.43 -21.89 -15.77
N LEU A 262 24.95 -20.68 -16.08
CA LEU A 262 23.53 -20.35 -16.13
C LEU A 262 22.74 -21.19 -17.16
N SER A 263 23.42 -21.66 -18.21
CA SER A 263 22.82 -22.43 -19.30
C SER A 263 22.86 -23.95 -19.06
N HIS A 264 23.92 -24.45 -18.42
CA HIS A 264 24.23 -25.88 -18.35
C HIS A 264 24.27 -26.49 -16.94
N ASP A 265 24.45 -25.71 -15.88
CA ASP A 265 24.34 -26.21 -14.49
C ASP A 265 22.86 -26.45 -14.15
N PRO A 266 22.43 -27.69 -13.79
CA PRO A 266 21.05 -27.97 -13.41
C PRO A 266 20.53 -27.13 -12.23
N GLY A 267 21.42 -26.67 -11.35
CA GLY A 267 21.08 -25.78 -10.23
C GLY A 267 20.76 -24.34 -10.65
N CYS A 268 21.27 -23.88 -11.80
CA CYS A 268 21.05 -22.53 -12.32
C CYS A 268 20.00 -22.49 -13.45
N ALA A 269 20.07 -23.45 -14.38
CA ALA A 269 19.27 -23.46 -15.60
C ALA A 269 17.75 -23.43 -15.33
N GLY A 270 17.27 -24.11 -14.28
CA GLY A 270 15.83 -24.17 -13.96
C GLY A 270 15.19 -22.82 -13.59
N CYS A 271 15.98 -21.85 -13.13
CA CYS A 271 15.51 -20.48 -12.92
C CYS A 271 15.75 -19.62 -14.17
N HIS A 272 16.94 -19.71 -14.77
CA HIS A 272 17.33 -18.85 -15.88
C HIS A 272 16.58 -19.12 -17.18
N GLN A 273 16.20 -20.38 -17.47
CA GLN A 273 15.33 -20.72 -18.61
C GLN A 273 13.95 -20.05 -18.55
N ALA A 274 13.44 -19.76 -17.35
CA ALA A 274 12.19 -19.01 -17.18
C ALA A 274 12.42 -17.49 -17.12
N LEU A 275 13.51 -17.06 -16.48
CA LEU A 275 13.73 -15.66 -16.10
C LEU A 275 14.37 -14.81 -17.21
N GLU A 276 15.39 -15.33 -17.91
CA GLU A 276 16.13 -14.58 -18.93
C GLU A 276 15.26 -14.18 -20.15
N PRO A 277 14.35 -15.05 -20.67
CA PRO A 277 13.50 -14.67 -21.79
C PRO A 277 12.44 -13.63 -21.39
N ILE A 278 11.98 -13.62 -20.13
CA ILE A 278 11.09 -12.57 -19.61
C ILE A 278 11.88 -11.27 -19.43
N ALA A 279 13.10 -11.34 -18.91
CA ALA A 279 13.98 -10.20 -18.75
C ALA A 279 14.34 -9.53 -20.08
N SER A 280 14.38 -10.30 -21.17
CA SER A 280 14.78 -9.79 -22.48
C SER A 280 13.73 -8.90 -23.16
N PHE A 281 12.46 -8.93 -22.73
CA PHE A 281 11.45 -7.94 -23.14
C PHE A 281 11.67 -6.53 -22.54
N LEU A 282 12.51 -6.41 -21.50
CA LEU A 282 12.68 -5.17 -20.73
C LEU A 282 13.86 -4.31 -21.21
N TRP A 283 14.59 -4.76 -22.22
CA TRP A 283 15.58 -3.93 -22.90
C TRP A 283 14.91 -2.74 -23.60
N GLY A 284 15.64 -1.63 -23.70
CA GLY A 284 15.09 -0.32 -23.99
C GLY A 284 14.76 0.49 -22.73
N PHE A 285 14.33 -0.12 -21.61
CA PHE A 285 14.08 0.60 -20.35
C PHE A 285 15.38 0.88 -19.58
N LYS A 286 15.64 2.16 -19.29
CA LYS A 286 16.86 2.59 -18.58
C LYS A 286 16.93 2.13 -17.12
N ALA A 287 18.13 2.28 -16.55
CA ALA A 287 18.37 2.16 -15.11
C ALA A 287 17.67 3.30 -14.35
N VAL A 288 17.54 3.17 -13.03
CA VAL A 288 17.01 4.26 -12.19
C VAL A 288 18.00 5.41 -12.19
N LEU A 289 17.52 6.60 -12.58
CA LEU A 289 18.29 7.82 -12.60
C LEU A 289 18.59 8.27 -11.16
N PRO A 290 19.85 8.39 -10.74
CA PRO A 290 20.17 8.84 -9.38
C PRO A 290 19.74 10.30 -9.23
N PRO A 291 18.94 10.66 -8.19
CA PRO A 291 18.49 12.04 -7.97
C PRO A 291 19.61 13.07 -7.92
N LYS A 292 20.79 12.68 -7.39
CA LYS A 292 21.98 13.53 -7.36
C LYS A 292 22.55 13.82 -8.75
N SER A 293 22.48 12.86 -9.66
CA SER A 293 22.92 13.04 -11.04
C SER A 293 21.96 14.00 -11.76
N MET A 294 20.65 13.75 -11.70
CA MET A 294 19.67 14.67 -12.30
C MET A 294 19.77 16.07 -11.69
N ALA A 295 19.92 16.20 -10.37
CA ALA A 295 20.09 17.49 -9.71
C ALA A 295 21.37 18.25 -10.13
N ALA A 296 22.43 17.54 -10.58
CA ALA A 296 23.63 18.17 -11.11
C ALA A 296 23.41 18.70 -12.54
N TYR A 297 22.71 17.94 -13.39
CA TYR A 297 22.35 18.38 -14.75
C TYR A 297 21.32 19.53 -14.74
N GLU A 298 20.32 19.45 -13.89
CA GLU A 298 19.32 20.51 -13.66
C GLU A 298 19.90 21.76 -12.97
N ALA A 299 21.12 21.68 -12.42
CA ALA A 299 21.84 22.84 -11.87
C ALA A 299 22.72 23.57 -12.91
N ILE A 300 22.90 22.99 -14.10
CA ILE A 300 23.57 23.60 -15.26
C ILE A 300 22.57 23.94 -16.38
N ASP A 301 21.29 24.10 -16.01
CA ASP A 301 20.15 24.30 -16.93
C ASP A 301 20.12 23.30 -18.11
N CYS A 302 20.64 22.08 -17.88
CA CYS A 302 20.81 21.01 -18.87
C CYS A 302 21.76 21.33 -20.05
N GLU A 303 22.59 22.37 -19.94
CA GLU A 303 23.64 22.72 -20.90
C GLU A 303 24.95 22.01 -20.53
N VAL A 304 25.19 20.83 -21.12
CA VAL A 304 26.37 19.98 -20.85
C VAL A 304 27.68 20.55 -21.43
N GLU A 305 27.61 21.56 -22.29
CA GLU A 305 28.76 22.10 -23.02
C GLU A 305 29.78 22.75 -22.05
N GLY A 306 30.93 22.09 -21.90
CA GLY A 306 32.03 22.55 -21.03
C GLY A 306 32.19 21.78 -19.71
N TYR A 307 31.36 20.76 -19.45
CA TYR A 307 31.49 19.86 -18.29
C TYR A 307 32.09 18.50 -18.69
N ASP A 308 32.76 17.82 -17.75
CA ASP A 308 33.24 16.45 -17.97
C ASP A 308 32.11 15.45 -17.71
N GLU A 309 31.58 14.88 -18.80
CA GLU A 309 30.54 13.85 -18.76
C GLU A 309 30.94 12.65 -17.88
N GLN A 310 32.24 12.32 -17.74
CA GLN A 310 32.72 11.19 -16.95
C GLN A 310 32.71 11.47 -15.44
N GLU A 311 32.68 12.75 -15.03
CA GLU A 311 32.48 13.15 -13.63
C GLU A 311 30.99 13.26 -13.25
N LEU A 312 30.10 13.43 -14.23
CA LEU A 312 28.66 13.67 -14.02
C LEU A 312 27.77 12.44 -14.28
N LEU A 313 28.11 11.58 -15.25
CA LEU A 313 27.30 10.43 -15.64
C LEU A 313 27.53 9.22 -14.70
N PRO A 314 26.47 8.64 -14.10
CA PRO A 314 26.57 7.26 -13.63
C PRO A 314 26.70 6.34 -14.87
N PRO A 315 27.46 5.23 -14.81
CA PRO A 315 27.73 4.35 -15.97
C PRO A 315 26.53 3.68 -16.67
N ALA A 316 25.30 4.00 -16.27
CA ALA A 316 24.06 3.41 -16.75
C ALA A 316 23.00 4.46 -17.19
N ALA A 317 23.32 5.75 -17.20
CA ALA A 317 22.41 6.79 -17.72
C ALA A 317 22.20 6.70 -19.24
N GLY A 318 23.22 6.23 -19.99
CA GLY A 318 23.19 6.20 -21.45
C GLY A 318 23.63 7.55 -22.03
N PHE A 319 22.75 8.55 -21.94
CA PHE A 319 22.98 9.88 -22.53
C PHE A 319 22.73 10.99 -21.50
N ALA A 320 23.30 12.17 -21.74
CA ALA A 320 23.13 13.31 -20.85
C ALA A 320 21.70 13.89 -20.91
N GLU A 321 21.08 13.87 -22.10
CA GLU A 321 19.68 14.28 -22.27
C GLU A 321 18.67 13.40 -21.51
N ASP A 322 19.03 12.17 -21.13
CA ASP A 322 18.15 11.28 -20.35
C ASP A 322 18.02 11.72 -18.87
N LEU A 323 18.89 12.62 -18.38
CA LEU A 323 18.94 13.08 -16.98
C LEU A 323 18.20 14.41 -16.72
N CYS A 324 17.49 14.95 -17.72
CA CYS A 324 16.86 16.26 -17.71
C CYS A 324 15.36 16.21 -18.05
N TYR A 325 14.55 17.11 -17.50
CA TYR A 325 13.12 17.15 -17.83
C TYR A 325 12.85 17.69 -19.25
N PRO A 326 11.96 17.06 -20.03
CA PRO A 326 11.23 15.83 -19.74
C PRO A 326 12.09 14.56 -19.90
N LEU A 327 12.04 13.68 -18.90
CA LEU A 327 12.88 12.48 -18.80
C LEU A 327 12.54 11.45 -19.87
N ARG A 328 13.58 10.95 -20.54
CA ARG A 328 13.49 9.81 -21.46
C ARG A 328 13.99 8.53 -20.79
N LEU A 329 13.06 7.68 -20.38
CA LEU A 329 13.39 6.39 -19.74
C LEU A 329 13.31 5.18 -20.67
N TYR A 330 12.96 5.38 -21.95
CA TYR A 330 12.96 4.34 -22.96
C TYR A 330 13.66 4.74 -24.26
N HIS A 331 14.44 3.81 -24.80
CA HIS A 331 15.12 3.95 -26.09
C HIS A 331 14.86 2.73 -26.99
N PRO A 332 14.05 2.87 -28.06
CA PRO A 332 13.75 1.76 -28.97
C PRO A 332 14.99 1.12 -29.63
N ALA A 333 16.07 1.89 -29.79
CA ALA A 333 17.33 1.38 -30.33
C ALA A 333 18.02 0.33 -29.42
N GLU A 334 17.69 0.31 -28.12
CA GLU A 334 18.26 -0.60 -27.14
C GLU A 334 17.40 -1.84 -26.89
N GLU A 335 16.22 -1.98 -27.52
CA GLU A 335 15.32 -3.15 -27.41
C GLU A 335 16.04 -4.49 -27.71
N ARG A 336 17.08 -4.47 -28.55
CA ARG A 336 17.84 -5.67 -28.98
C ARG A 336 19.19 -5.85 -28.26
N THR A 337 19.50 -5.07 -27.23
CA THR A 337 20.80 -5.15 -26.54
C THR A 337 21.11 -6.55 -25.99
N TRP A 338 20.08 -7.33 -25.64
CA TRP A 338 20.21 -8.75 -25.27
C TRP A 338 21.00 -9.60 -26.28
N GLU A 339 20.86 -9.33 -27.59
CA GLU A 339 21.58 -10.06 -28.66
C GLU A 339 23.09 -9.88 -28.54
N SER A 340 23.52 -8.63 -28.31
CA SER A 340 24.94 -8.29 -28.16
C SER A 340 25.58 -8.85 -26.88
N LEU A 341 24.75 -9.18 -25.89
CA LEU A 341 25.15 -9.75 -24.61
C LEU A 341 25.05 -11.29 -24.58
N GLY A 342 24.62 -11.92 -25.69
CA GLY A 342 24.45 -13.37 -25.77
C GLY A 342 23.31 -13.93 -24.90
N LEU A 343 22.34 -13.08 -24.53
CA LEU A 343 21.17 -13.49 -23.74
C LEU A 343 20.11 -14.15 -24.64
N PRO A 344 19.21 -15.00 -24.07
CA PRO A 344 18.09 -15.58 -24.81
C PRO A 344 17.14 -14.54 -25.42
N ALA A 345 16.50 -14.90 -26.54
CA ALA A 345 15.47 -14.06 -27.15
C ALA A 345 14.22 -13.92 -26.25
N PRO A 346 13.43 -12.83 -26.37
CA PRO A 346 12.24 -12.62 -25.56
C PRO A 346 11.21 -13.75 -25.71
N ALA A 347 10.77 -14.32 -24.57
CA ALA A 347 9.76 -15.35 -24.53
C ALA A 347 9.08 -15.44 -23.16
N LEU A 348 7.83 -15.88 -23.12
CA LEU A 348 7.12 -16.23 -21.89
C LEU A 348 7.03 -17.76 -21.77
N TYR A 349 7.85 -18.36 -20.91
CA TYR A 349 7.92 -19.82 -20.69
C TYR A 349 8.03 -20.64 -22.01
N GLY A 350 8.90 -20.20 -22.92
CA GLY A 350 9.15 -20.85 -24.21
C GLY A 350 8.22 -20.41 -25.36
N ARG A 351 7.17 -19.62 -25.09
CA ARG A 351 6.38 -18.94 -26.13
C ARG A 351 7.12 -17.67 -26.59
N PRO A 352 7.61 -17.58 -27.83
CA PRO A 352 8.40 -16.43 -28.29
C PRO A 352 7.55 -15.17 -28.45
N GLY A 353 8.18 -14.01 -28.25
CA GLY A 353 7.64 -12.67 -28.54
C GLY A 353 8.75 -11.70 -28.94
N GLU A 354 8.39 -10.44 -29.19
CA GLU A 354 9.36 -9.43 -29.63
C GLU A 354 9.47 -8.24 -28.66
N ARG A 355 8.36 -7.72 -28.12
CA ARG A 355 8.30 -6.43 -27.40
C ARG A 355 7.44 -6.48 -26.11
N ILE A 356 7.49 -5.46 -25.25
CA ILE A 356 6.83 -5.51 -23.92
C ILE A 356 5.29 -5.64 -23.99
N ASP A 357 4.68 -5.19 -25.08
CA ASP A 357 3.26 -5.33 -25.42
C ASP A 357 2.90 -6.77 -25.81
N ASP A 358 3.82 -7.53 -26.43
CA ASP A 358 3.67 -8.99 -26.52
C ASP A 358 3.66 -9.62 -25.14
N LEU A 359 4.59 -9.25 -24.24
CA LEU A 359 4.66 -9.82 -22.89
C LEU A 359 3.36 -9.57 -22.11
N GLY A 360 2.82 -8.34 -22.16
CA GLY A 360 1.56 -8.00 -21.50
C GLY A 360 0.40 -8.89 -21.97
N ARG A 361 0.23 -9.00 -23.30
CA ARG A 361 -0.75 -9.89 -23.92
C ARG A 361 -0.52 -11.35 -23.54
N MET A 362 0.71 -11.84 -23.62
CA MET A 362 1.07 -13.23 -23.29
C MET A 362 0.77 -13.58 -21.84
N ILE A 363 0.99 -12.67 -20.90
CA ILE A 363 0.63 -12.85 -19.48
C ILE A 363 -0.89 -12.94 -19.35
N THR A 364 -1.66 -12.04 -19.97
CA THR A 364 -3.13 -12.04 -19.87
C THR A 364 -3.80 -13.26 -20.52
N GLU A 365 -3.14 -13.87 -21.50
CA GLU A 365 -3.56 -15.12 -22.14
C GLU A 365 -3.12 -16.38 -21.37
N ASP A 366 -2.23 -16.27 -20.37
CA ASP A 366 -1.77 -17.40 -19.54
C ASP A 366 -2.82 -17.73 -18.46
N PRO A 367 -3.27 -19.00 -18.30
CA PRO A 367 -4.25 -19.38 -17.28
C PRO A 367 -3.85 -19.00 -15.85
N ARG A 368 -2.55 -18.88 -15.55
CA ARG A 368 -2.06 -18.45 -14.23
C ARG A 368 -2.40 -17.00 -13.92
N PHE A 369 -2.65 -16.14 -14.91
CA PHE A 369 -3.05 -14.75 -14.67
C PHE A 369 -4.41 -14.66 -13.95
N ALA A 370 -5.40 -15.45 -14.37
CA ALA A 370 -6.69 -15.52 -13.71
C ALA A 370 -6.56 -16.08 -12.28
N ILE A 371 -5.79 -17.16 -12.11
CA ILE A 371 -5.54 -17.80 -10.81
C ILE A 371 -4.83 -16.84 -9.85
N CYS A 372 -3.79 -16.14 -10.32
CA CYS A 372 -3.02 -15.21 -9.50
C CYS A 372 -3.82 -13.97 -9.13
N THR A 373 -4.62 -13.44 -10.06
CA THR A 373 -5.55 -12.33 -9.80
C THR A 373 -6.55 -12.72 -8.71
N ALA A 374 -7.24 -13.86 -8.88
CA ALA A 374 -8.18 -14.38 -7.88
C ALA A 374 -7.54 -14.57 -6.51
N ARG A 375 -6.35 -15.20 -6.46
CA ARG A 375 -5.56 -15.40 -5.23
C ARG A 375 -5.22 -14.09 -4.53
N ARG A 376 -4.72 -13.10 -5.26
CA ARG A 376 -4.28 -11.82 -4.67
C ARG A 376 -5.45 -10.96 -4.19
N PHE A 377 -6.55 -10.93 -4.94
CA PHE A 377 -7.77 -10.24 -4.54
C PHE A 377 -8.38 -10.89 -3.30
N ALA A 378 -8.47 -12.22 -3.27
CA ALA A 378 -8.95 -12.96 -2.10
C ALA A 378 -8.06 -12.73 -0.87
N GLY A 379 -6.73 -12.79 -1.00
CA GLY A 379 -5.80 -12.54 0.10
C GLY A 379 -5.96 -11.13 0.70
N TYR A 380 -6.06 -10.10 -0.15
CA TYR A 380 -6.28 -8.72 0.30
C TYR A 380 -7.60 -8.56 1.07
N LEU A 381 -8.71 -9.08 0.52
CA LEU A 381 -10.06 -8.90 1.04
C LEU A 381 -10.36 -9.76 2.27
N LEU A 382 -9.76 -10.96 2.36
CA LEU A 382 -9.87 -11.89 3.49
C LEU A 382 -8.77 -11.68 4.56
N GLN A 383 -7.85 -10.73 4.35
CA GLN A 383 -6.68 -10.48 5.22
C GLN A 383 -5.85 -11.74 5.52
N ALA A 384 -5.69 -12.58 4.50
CA ALA A 384 -5.04 -13.89 4.57
C ALA A 384 -3.82 -13.94 3.65
N ASP A 385 -2.83 -14.76 4.01
CA ASP A 385 -1.68 -15.03 3.16
C ASP A 385 -2.17 -15.68 1.85
N PRO A 386 -1.95 -15.06 0.68
CA PRO A 386 -2.43 -15.56 -0.61
C PRO A 386 -1.94 -16.99 -0.92
N GLU A 387 -0.78 -17.39 -0.40
CA GLU A 387 -0.21 -18.73 -0.61
C GLU A 387 -0.83 -19.80 0.30
N THR A 388 -1.56 -19.41 1.35
CA THR A 388 -2.28 -20.35 2.25
C THR A 388 -3.78 -20.47 1.95
N LEU A 389 -4.28 -19.76 0.95
CA LEU A 389 -5.68 -19.82 0.54
C LEU A 389 -6.06 -21.19 -0.02
N ASP A 390 -7.30 -21.61 0.22
CA ASP A 390 -7.83 -22.85 -0.32
C ASP A 390 -7.78 -22.87 -1.86
N HIS A 391 -7.24 -23.95 -2.41
CA HIS A 391 -7.01 -24.07 -3.85
C HIS A 391 -8.31 -24.22 -4.66
N ALA A 392 -9.34 -24.85 -4.11
CA ALA A 392 -10.62 -24.99 -4.78
C ALA A 392 -11.33 -23.63 -4.85
N MET A 393 -11.36 -22.88 -3.75
CA MET A 393 -11.88 -21.51 -3.72
C MET A 393 -11.16 -20.59 -4.73
N VAL A 394 -9.83 -20.59 -4.75
CA VAL A 394 -9.05 -19.78 -5.70
C VAL A 394 -9.34 -20.17 -7.16
N THR A 395 -9.53 -21.47 -7.43
CA THR A 395 -9.86 -21.96 -8.77
C THR A 395 -11.26 -21.52 -9.21
N GLU A 396 -12.28 -21.67 -8.34
CA GLU A 396 -13.65 -21.22 -8.60
C GLU A 396 -13.71 -19.69 -8.87
N LEU A 397 -12.98 -18.90 -8.08
CA LEU A 397 -12.86 -17.46 -8.27
C LEU A 397 -12.17 -17.10 -9.60
N ALA A 398 -11.15 -17.86 -10.01
CA ALA A 398 -10.47 -17.67 -11.30
C ALA A 398 -11.37 -18.04 -12.49
N GLU A 399 -12.11 -19.15 -12.40
CA GLU A 399 -13.11 -19.54 -13.40
C GLU A 399 -14.22 -18.48 -13.51
N SER A 400 -14.71 -17.96 -12.38
CA SER A 400 -15.70 -16.87 -12.36
C SER A 400 -15.16 -15.57 -12.95
N LEU A 401 -13.88 -15.25 -12.76
CA LEU A 401 -13.23 -14.08 -13.35
C LEU A 401 -13.10 -14.23 -14.87
N VAL A 402 -12.74 -15.41 -15.39
CA VAL A 402 -12.71 -15.67 -16.83
C VAL A 402 -14.12 -15.61 -17.42
N ALA A 403 -15.11 -16.22 -16.75
CA ALA A 403 -16.50 -16.24 -17.19
C ALA A 403 -17.17 -14.85 -17.20
N SER A 404 -16.74 -13.91 -16.34
CA SER A 404 -17.21 -12.52 -16.36
C SER A 404 -16.53 -11.65 -17.41
N GLY A 405 -15.59 -12.18 -18.21
CA GLY A 405 -14.79 -11.38 -19.14
C GLY A 405 -13.73 -10.53 -18.43
N PHE A 406 -13.20 -11.02 -17.30
CA PHE A 406 -12.28 -10.34 -16.40
C PHE A 406 -12.88 -9.10 -15.70
N ASP A 407 -14.17 -9.10 -15.37
CA ASP A 407 -14.75 -8.06 -14.50
C ASP A 407 -14.25 -8.21 -13.05
N ALA A 408 -13.37 -7.30 -12.65
CA ALA A 408 -12.80 -7.24 -11.30
C ALA A 408 -13.84 -6.88 -10.22
N ARG A 409 -14.91 -6.13 -10.54
CA ARG A 409 -15.99 -5.87 -9.57
C ARG A 409 -16.80 -7.13 -9.31
N ALA A 410 -17.08 -7.92 -10.35
CA ALA A 410 -17.74 -9.21 -10.18
C ALA A 410 -16.91 -10.17 -9.31
N LEU A 411 -15.59 -10.19 -9.47
CA LEU A 411 -14.68 -10.94 -8.60
C LEU A 411 -14.71 -10.44 -7.15
N ILE A 412 -14.61 -9.12 -6.93
CA ILE A 412 -14.64 -8.54 -5.58
C ILE A 412 -15.98 -8.82 -4.89
N HIS A 413 -17.10 -8.63 -5.60
CA HIS A 413 -18.45 -8.95 -5.13
C HIS A 413 -18.56 -10.42 -4.70
N ARG A 414 -18.11 -11.35 -5.55
CA ARG A 414 -18.10 -12.80 -5.26
C ARG A 414 -17.28 -13.13 -4.01
N ILE A 415 -16.15 -12.45 -3.78
CA ILE A 415 -15.32 -12.65 -2.59
C ILE A 415 -16.03 -12.10 -1.34
N VAL A 416 -16.54 -10.87 -1.36
CA VAL A 416 -17.17 -10.28 -0.16
C VAL A 416 -18.54 -10.87 0.19
N THR A 417 -19.19 -11.56 -0.74
CA THR A 417 -20.41 -12.36 -0.49
C THR A 417 -20.11 -13.82 -0.09
N SER A 418 -18.85 -14.27 -0.19
CA SER A 418 -18.46 -15.66 0.09
C SER A 418 -18.57 -16.03 1.56
N ASP A 419 -18.73 -17.34 1.81
CA ASP A 419 -18.70 -17.89 3.16
C ASP A 419 -17.36 -17.64 3.89
N ALA A 420 -16.24 -17.64 3.17
CA ALA A 420 -14.93 -17.29 3.74
C ALA A 420 -14.91 -15.86 4.32
N PHE A 421 -15.56 -14.90 3.65
CA PHE A 421 -15.67 -13.52 4.12
C PHE A 421 -16.71 -13.35 5.25
N ARG A 422 -17.72 -14.22 5.31
CA ARG A 422 -18.80 -14.22 6.31
C ARG A 422 -18.44 -14.94 7.61
N ALA A 423 -17.32 -15.66 7.65
CA ALA A 423 -16.80 -16.28 8.87
C ALA A 423 -16.42 -15.20 9.90
N ALA A 424 -16.92 -15.31 11.13
CA ALA A 424 -16.63 -14.32 12.18
C ALA A 424 -15.16 -14.33 12.66
N GLN A 425 -14.42 -15.39 12.32
CA GLN A 425 -13.00 -15.54 12.64
C GLN A 425 -12.21 -16.05 11.43
N PRO A 426 -10.97 -15.58 11.19
CA PRO A 426 -10.28 -14.52 11.95
C PRO A 426 -10.96 -13.15 11.77
N ARG A 427 -10.97 -12.33 12.83
CA ARG A 427 -11.42 -10.94 12.71
C ARG A 427 -10.46 -10.14 11.82
N HIS A 428 -11.01 -9.35 10.92
CA HIS A 428 -10.23 -8.44 10.08
C HIS A 428 -9.83 -7.22 10.89
N VAL A 429 -8.62 -6.70 10.69
CA VAL A 429 -8.15 -5.48 11.35
C VAL A 429 -8.13 -4.36 10.32
N LEU A 430 -8.74 -3.21 10.60
CA LEU A 430 -8.73 -2.10 9.64
C LEU A 430 -7.29 -1.75 9.22
N ARG A 431 -7.06 -1.65 7.90
CA ARG A 431 -5.84 -1.11 7.32
C ARG A 431 -5.72 0.40 7.66
N PRO A 432 -4.51 0.96 7.80
CA PRO A 432 -4.33 2.38 8.11
C PRO A 432 -5.14 3.31 7.18
N GLU A 433 -5.11 3.03 5.87
CA GLU A 433 -5.81 3.76 4.82
C GLU A 433 -7.33 3.77 5.06
N ALA A 434 -7.91 2.60 5.34
CA ALA A 434 -9.33 2.45 5.61
C ALA A 434 -9.76 3.08 6.95
N TYR A 435 -8.90 3.04 7.98
CA TYR A 435 -9.17 3.71 9.26
C TYR A 435 -9.11 5.24 9.11
N ALA A 436 -8.11 5.77 8.38
CA ALA A 436 -7.97 7.18 8.08
C ALA A 436 -9.17 7.72 7.30
N ARG A 437 -9.59 7.04 6.20
CA ARG A 437 -10.78 7.44 5.43
C ARG A 437 -12.08 7.38 6.25
N SER A 438 -12.25 6.33 7.07
CA SER A 438 -13.42 6.21 7.94
C SER A 438 -13.49 7.36 8.95
N LEU A 439 -12.34 7.76 9.53
CA LEU A 439 -12.23 8.93 10.39
C LEU A 439 -12.51 10.24 9.64
N GLU A 440 -11.90 10.46 8.46
CA GLU A 440 -12.14 11.65 7.65
C GLU A 440 -13.62 11.81 7.29
N ALA A 441 -14.29 10.73 6.89
CA ALA A 441 -15.72 10.74 6.60
C ALA A 441 -16.56 11.13 7.83
N LEU A 442 -16.25 10.55 9.00
CA LEU A 442 -16.95 10.82 10.26
C LEU A 442 -16.68 12.23 10.82
N THR A 443 -15.45 12.74 10.69
CA THR A 443 -14.96 13.89 11.47
C THR A 443 -14.54 15.09 10.62
N GLY A 444 -14.26 14.89 9.33
CA GLY A 444 -13.60 15.86 8.46
C GLY A 444 -12.11 16.08 8.75
N PHE A 445 -11.52 15.27 9.64
CA PHE A 445 -10.12 15.39 10.03
C PHE A 445 -9.22 14.50 9.18
N VAL A 446 -8.17 15.11 8.63
CA VAL A 446 -7.01 14.42 8.04
C VAL A 446 -5.79 14.78 8.87
N TRP A 447 -4.93 13.81 9.17
CA TRP A 447 -3.82 14.03 10.10
C TRP A 447 -2.60 14.65 9.42
N LEU A 448 -2.73 15.93 9.09
CA LEU A 448 -1.72 16.65 8.34
C LEU A 448 -0.57 17.14 9.23
N GLY A 449 0.67 16.84 8.82
CA GLY A 449 1.90 17.42 9.34
C GLY A 449 2.59 18.29 8.28
N ALA A 450 3.25 19.36 8.71
CA ALA A 450 4.04 20.21 7.83
C ALA A 450 5.54 19.86 7.94
N HIS A 451 6.18 19.54 6.82
CA HIS A 451 7.63 19.50 6.69
C HIS A 451 8.14 20.73 5.91
N ALA A 452 7.56 21.91 6.21
CA ALA A 452 7.73 23.14 5.44
C ALA A 452 8.52 24.26 6.17
N ASP A 453 8.56 24.26 7.50
CA ASP A 453 9.18 25.35 8.24
C ASP A 453 10.71 25.29 8.18
N GLY A 454 11.31 26.11 7.31
CA GLY A 454 12.76 26.23 7.15
C GLY A 454 13.40 25.14 6.29
N CYS A 455 12.62 24.41 5.50
CA CYS A 455 13.13 23.53 4.44
C CYS A 455 13.78 24.36 3.30
N ASP A 456 14.72 23.75 2.59
CA ASP A 456 15.15 24.25 1.27
C ASP A 456 14.02 23.97 0.26
N PRO A 457 13.52 24.97 -0.50
CA PRO A 457 12.44 24.78 -1.48
C PRO A 457 12.70 23.69 -2.53
N GLU A 458 13.96 23.38 -2.84
CA GLU A 458 14.33 22.33 -3.81
C GLU A 458 14.33 20.92 -3.20
N THR A 459 14.28 20.82 -1.87
CA THR A 459 14.21 19.55 -1.11
C THR A 459 13.00 19.45 -0.20
N CYS A 460 12.08 20.42 -0.24
CA CYS A 460 10.95 20.47 0.66
C CYS A 460 9.94 19.38 0.31
N TRP A 461 9.38 18.72 1.33
CA TRP A 461 8.37 17.68 1.13
C TRP A 461 6.94 18.21 1.27
N GLY A 462 6.78 19.39 1.85
CA GLY A 462 5.50 20.08 2.02
C GLY A 462 4.61 19.43 3.07
N THR A 463 3.31 19.36 2.79
CA THR A 463 2.31 18.77 3.69
C THR A 463 2.22 17.25 3.50
N VAL A 464 2.32 16.55 4.63
CA VAL A 464 2.25 15.08 4.74
C VAL A 464 0.97 14.66 5.44
N ASP A 465 0.27 13.66 4.91
CA ASP A 465 -0.70 12.89 5.68
C ASP A 465 0.04 11.86 6.55
N LEU A 466 0.05 12.10 7.87
CA LEU A 466 0.76 11.29 8.84
C LEU A 466 0.12 9.91 9.05
N ALA A 467 -1.13 9.68 8.63
CA ALA A 467 -1.75 8.36 8.67
C ALA A 467 -1.32 7.48 7.48
N ASN A 468 -1.02 8.10 6.34
CA ASN A 468 -0.72 7.43 5.07
C ASN A 468 0.76 7.53 4.62
N SER A 469 1.62 8.18 5.39
CA SER A 469 3.09 8.24 5.20
C SER A 469 3.84 7.28 6.11
N ASP A 470 4.98 6.76 5.64
CA ASP A 470 5.95 5.97 6.41
C ASP A 470 7.22 6.74 6.77
N LEU A 471 7.67 7.65 5.91
CA LEU A 471 8.94 8.38 6.10
C LEU A 471 8.81 9.47 7.16
N PHE A 472 7.65 10.13 7.21
CA PHE A 472 7.34 11.19 8.17
C PHE A 472 6.10 10.88 9.03
N GLY A 473 5.26 9.94 8.58
CA GLY A 473 4.04 9.50 9.26
C GLY A 473 4.19 8.22 10.08
N PHE A 474 3.06 7.53 10.24
CA PHE A 474 2.89 6.39 11.11
C PHE A 474 2.29 5.16 10.41
N ARG A 475 2.18 5.12 9.07
CA ARG A 475 1.47 4.07 8.32
C ARG A 475 1.96 2.66 8.66
N THR A 476 3.26 2.40 8.58
CA THR A 476 3.86 1.12 9.00
C THR A 476 3.67 0.83 10.49
N LEU A 477 3.72 1.83 11.37
CA LEU A 477 3.46 1.65 12.81
C LEU A 477 1.99 1.30 13.11
N ALA A 478 1.06 1.81 12.28
CA ALA A 478 -0.35 1.44 12.23
C ALA A 478 -0.60 0.07 11.58
N GLY A 479 0.44 -0.66 11.16
CA GLY A 479 0.35 -2.00 10.58
C GLY A 479 0.13 -2.04 9.06
N GLY A 480 0.33 -0.92 8.37
CA GLY A 480 0.52 -0.88 6.92
C GLY A 480 1.92 -1.36 6.52
N MET A 481 2.41 -0.90 5.36
CA MET A 481 3.69 -1.34 4.80
C MET A 481 4.44 -0.21 4.09
N ASP A 482 5.75 -0.12 4.33
CA ASP A 482 6.66 0.84 3.67
C ASP A 482 7.05 0.43 2.24
N GLY A 483 6.69 -0.79 1.84
CA GLY A 483 6.96 -1.36 0.52
C GLY A 483 8.39 -1.86 0.31
N ILE A 484 9.39 -1.41 1.08
CA ILE A 484 10.82 -1.74 0.94
C ILE A 484 11.28 -2.79 1.98
N GLN A 485 11.21 -2.46 3.27
CA GLN A 485 11.63 -3.31 4.39
C GLN A 485 10.44 -4.03 5.03
N ARG A 486 9.27 -3.40 5.04
CA ARG A 486 7.98 -4.01 5.37
C ARG A 486 7.20 -4.18 4.07
N THR A 487 7.18 -5.42 3.60
CA THR A 487 6.65 -5.82 2.28
C THR A 487 5.30 -6.55 2.38
N ALA A 488 4.74 -6.65 3.58
CA ALA A 488 3.43 -7.22 3.88
C ALA A 488 2.82 -6.45 5.08
N PRO A 489 1.49 -6.23 5.10
CA PRO A 489 0.79 -5.58 6.21
C PRO A 489 0.72 -6.48 7.44
N THR A 490 0.32 -5.90 8.58
CA THR A 490 0.07 -6.63 9.83
C THR A 490 -1.43 -6.78 10.08
N HIS A 491 -1.98 -7.97 9.85
CA HIS A 491 -3.40 -8.29 10.06
C HIS A 491 -3.79 -8.63 11.52
N VAL A 492 -2.93 -8.32 12.49
CA VAL A 492 -3.21 -8.49 13.92
C VAL A 492 -3.15 -7.16 14.67
N PRO A 493 -3.80 -7.04 15.85
CA PRO A 493 -3.58 -5.92 16.76
C PRO A 493 -2.14 -5.91 17.28
N THR A 494 -1.52 -4.73 17.35
CA THR A 494 -0.19 -4.54 17.96
C THR A 494 -0.18 -3.30 18.87
N PRO A 495 0.75 -3.21 19.85
CA PRO A 495 0.87 -2.03 20.68
C PRO A 495 1.16 -0.75 19.89
N SER A 496 1.97 -0.81 18.83
CA SER A 496 2.24 0.35 17.96
C SER A 496 0.98 0.82 17.24
N LYS A 497 0.22 -0.11 16.65
CA LYS A 497 -1.04 0.16 15.95
C LYS A 497 -2.04 0.83 16.87
N HIS A 498 -2.23 0.31 18.08
CA HIS A 498 -3.12 0.90 19.07
C HIS A 498 -2.68 2.31 19.49
N LEU A 499 -1.38 2.57 19.72
CA LEU A 499 -0.88 3.90 20.07
C LEU A 499 -1.13 4.93 18.95
N VAL A 500 -0.89 4.54 17.68
CA VAL A 500 -1.15 5.41 16.52
C VAL A 500 -2.64 5.70 16.39
N TRP A 501 -3.50 4.67 16.51
CA TRP A 501 -4.95 4.84 16.47
C TRP A 501 -5.49 5.73 17.58
N VAL A 502 -5.05 5.54 18.83
CA VAL A 502 -5.45 6.41 19.95
C VAL A 502 -5.03 7.85 19.72
N ARG A 503 -3.83 8.09 19.18
CA ARG A 503 -3.37 9.45 18.86
C ARG A 503 -4.23 10.07 17.77
N LEU A 504 -4.39 9.38 16.63
CA LEU A 504 -5.19 9.83 15.50
C LEU A 504 -6.65 10.10 15.88
N ALA A 505 -7.30 9.16 16.58
CA ALA A 505 -8.64 9.31 17.11
C ALA A 505 -8.77 10.50 18.07
N SER A 506 -7.78 10.75 18.92
CA SER A 506 -7.82 11.88 19.86
C SER A 506 -7.77 13.23 19.15
N GLU A 507 -6.99 13.37 18.08
CA GLU A 507 -6.91 14.61 17.30
C GLU A 507 -8.16 14.80 16.43
N ALA A 508 -8.68 13.74 15.83
CA ALA A 508 -9.94 13.76 15.09
C ALA A 508 -11.14 14.12 15.99
N ALA A 509 -11.17 13.59 17.22
CA ALA A 509 -12.15 13.94 18.24
C ALA A 509 -12.00 15.39 18.72
N ASP A 510 -10.77 15.89 18.88
CA ASP A 510 -10.50 17.28 19.25
C ASP A 510 -11.05 18.26 18.20
N ALA A 511 -10.71 18.02 16.93
CA ALA A 511 -11.13 18.84 15.79
C ALA A 511 -12.65 18.82 15.55
N VAL A 512 -13.30 17.64 15.55
CA VAL A 512 -14.73 17.54 15.24
C VAL A 512 -15.60 18.13 16.35
N VAL A 513 -15.21 18.01 17.61
CA VAL A 513 -16.00 18.59 18.72
C VAL A 513 -15.95 20.12 18.68
N ASP A 514 -14.78 20.70 18.45
CA ASP A 514 -14.66 22.16 18.37
C ASP A 514 -15.39 22.72 17.14
N ALA A 515 -15.29 22.05 15.99
CA ALA A 515 -16.03 22.42 14.78
C ALA A 515 -17.55 22.31 14.97
N ASP A 516 -18.04 21.20 15.55
CA ASP A 516 -19.47 20.98 15.75
C ASP A 516 -20.07 21.91 16.81
N LEU A 517 -19.36 22.19 17.90
CA LEU A 517 -19.84 23.12 18.94
C LEU A 517 -19.79 24.59 18.46
N ALA A 518 -18.89 24.92 17.53
CA ALA A 518 -18.85 26.23 16.88
C ALA A 518 -19.95 26.41 15.82
N GLU A 519 -20.46 25.32 15.23
CA GLU A 519 -21.57 25.36 14.27
C GLU A 519 -22.93 25.51 14.99
N PRO A 520 -23.64 26.63 14.81
CA PRO A 520 -24.92 26.87 15.49
C PRO A 520 -26.08 26.03 14.96
N ASP A 521 -26.01 25.52 13.72
CA ASP A 521 -27.05 24.66 13.14
C ASP A 521 -26.73 23.17 13.37
N PRO A 522 -27.49 22.44 14.21
CA PRO A 522 -27.22 21.04 14.49
C PRO A 522 -27.30 20.12 13.26
N SER A 523 -27.99 20.54 12.19
CA SER A 523 -28.07 19.76 10.94
C SER A 523 -26.77 19.81 10.11
N ARG A 524 -25.95 20.86 10.31
CA ARG A 524 -24.67 21.08 9.61
C ARG A 524 -23.46 20.48 10.32
N ARG A 525 -23.61 20.13 11.60
CA ARG A 525 -22.63 19.36 12.40
C ARG A 525 -22.35 17.99 11.77
N ARG A 526 -21.24 17.36 12.13
CA ARG A 526 -20.88 16.00 11.69
C ARG A 526 -21.37 14.94 12.67
N LEU A 527 -21.02 15.06 13.94
CA LEU A 527 -21.31 14.06 14.98
C LEU A 527 -22.28 14.57 16.05
N LEU A 528 -22.12 15.82 16.53
CA LEU A 528 -22.89 16.37 17.67
C LEU A 528 -24.27 16.96 17.27
N ARG A 529 -24.99 16.24 16.39
CA ARG A 529 -26.27 16.64 15.79
C ARG A 529 -27.49 16.57 16.71
N ALA A 530 -27.42 15.76 17.77
CA ALA A 530 -28.53 15.44 18.67
C ALA A 530 -28.39 16.09 20.07
N LEU A 531 -27.47 17.04 20.21
CA LEU A 531 -27.35 17.91 21.38
C LEU A 531 -28.49 18.92 21.46
N GLY A 532 -28.91 19.22 22.70
CA GLY A 532 -29.72 20.40 23.00
C GLY A 532 -28.91 21.71 22.93
N PRO A 533 -29.53 22.84 23.31
CA PRO A 533 -28.83 24.13 23.41
C PRO A 533 -27.80 24.18 24.54
N ASP A 534 -27.88 23.27 25.52
CA ASP A 534 -26.84 23.03 26.52
C ASP A 534 -26.03 21.78 26.12
N PRO A 535 -24.74 21.91 25.79
CA PRO A 535 -23.87 20.77 25.48
C PRO A 535 -23.68 19.77 26.63
N ALA A 536 -24.03 20.13 27.87
CA ALA A 536 -23.99 19.25 29.03
C ALA A 536 -25.31 18.51 29.31
N HIS A 537 -26.45 18.91 28.70
CA HIS A 537 -27.73 18.25 28.98
C HIS A 537 -28.84 18.49 27.91
N PRO A 538 -29.62 17.45 27.51
CA PRO A 538 -29.45 16.03 27.79
C PRO A 538 -28.44 15.38 26.82
N ILE A 539 -27.63 14.43 27.32
CA ILE A 539 -26.55 13.82 26.52
C ILE A 539 -26.92 12.45 25.92
N ARG A 540 -27.92 11.74 26.46
CA ARG A 540 -28.18 10.33 26.14
C ARG A 540 -28.63 10.09 24.69
N SER A 541 -29.42 11.00 24.12
CA SER A 541 -29.77 10.99 22.69
C SER A 541 -28.53 11.09 21.79
N GLN A 542 -27.58 11.95 22.18
CA GLN A 542 -26.33 12.14 21.47
C GLN A 542 -25.40 10.92 21.60
N LEU A 543 -25.36 10.26 22.76
CA LEU A 543 -24.61 9.02 22.94
C LEU A 543 -25.11 7.89 22.03
N VAL A 544 -26.42 7.70 21.92
CA VAL A 544 -27.02 6.71 20.98
C VAL A 544 -26.70 7.07 19.52
N ALA A 545 -26.74 8.35 19.16
CA ALA A 545 -26.37 8.80 17.81
C ALA A 545 -24.89 8.55 17.49
N LEU A 546 -23.98 8.77 18.46
CA LEU A 546 -22.55 8.49 18.29
C LEU A 546 -22.27 6.98 18.17
N GLN A 547 -22.93 6.14 18.98
CA GLN A 547 -22.83 4.68 18.89
C GLN A 547 -23.17 4.19 17.47
N LEU A 548 -24.29 4.65 16.92
CA LEU A 548 -24.73 4.28 15.58
C LEU A 548 -23.80 4.80 14.49
N ALA A 549 -23.31 6.04 14.60
CA ALA A 549 -22.41 6.63 13.61
C ALA A 549 -21.00 5.99 13.61
N ILE A 550 -20.41 5.81 14.80
CA ILE A 550 -19.01 5.40 14.97
C ILE A 550 -18.84 3.88 15.00
N LEU A 551 -19.79 3.13 15.57
CA LEU A 551 -19.69 1.68 15.70
C LEU A 551 -20.66 0.92 14.80
N SER A 552 -21.59 1.61 14.11
CA SER A 552 -22.64 1.00 13.28
C SER A 552 -23.59 0.09 14.07
N GLU A 553 -23.70 0.30 15.39
CA GLU A 553 -24.59 -0.43 16.30
C GLU A 553 -25.80 0.43 16.68
N ALA A 554 -27.01 -0.07 16.42
CA ALA A 554 -28.24 0.52 16.94
C ALA A 554 -28.55 -0.05 18.34
N VAL A 555 -28.51 0.79 19.37
CA VAL A 555 -28.74 0.40 20.78
C VAL A 555 -29.85 1.22 21.43
N ALA A 556 -30.47 0.67 22.47
CA ALA A 556 -31.46 1.39 23.27
C ALA A 556 -30.78 2.45 24.19
N PRO A 557 -31.47 3.53 24.58
CA PRO A 557 -30.89 4.55 25.46
C PRO A 557 -30.43 4.02 26.84
N ASP A 558 -31.05 2.95 27.33
CA ASP A 558 -30.75 2.27 28.60
C ASP A 558 -29.75 1.11 28.45
N ASP A 559 -29.17 0.92 27.25
CA ASP A 559 -28.14 -0.09 27.02
C ASP A 559 -26.89 0.18 27.88
N VAL A 560 -26.27 -0.91 28.39
CA VAL A 560 -25.09 -0.86 29.24
C VAL A 560 -23.92 -0.08 28.64
N GLN A 561 -23.80 -0.06 27.31
CA GLN A 561 -22.79 0.72 26.60
C GLN A 561 -23.04 2.22 26.72
N ILE A 562 -24.29 2.66 26.52
CA ILE A 562 -24.68 4.06 26.65
C ILE A 562 -24.50 4.53 28.10
N LEU A 563 -24.86 3.71 29.08
CA LEU A 563 -24.64 3.99 30.50
C LEU A 563 -23.14 4.12 30.86
N ARG A 564 -22.25 3.35 30.20
CA ARG A 564 -20.80 3.50 30.38
C ARG A 564 -20.27 4.80 29.76
N LEU A 565 -20.73 5.18 28.58
CA LEU A 565 -20.33 6.44 27.94
C LEU A 565 -20.86 7.66 28.72
N GLU A 566 -22.07 7.57 29.27
CA GLU A 566 -22.64 8.55 30.19
C GLU A 566 -21.79 8.72 31.46
N ALA A 567 -21.28 7.62 32.03
CA ALA A 567 -20.33 7.67 33.15
C ALA A 567 -18.99 8.32 32.77
N VAL A 568 -18.43 8.02 31.59
CA VAL A 568 -17.20 8.67 31.07
C VAL A 568 -17.41 10.18 30.91
N PHE A 569 -18.54 10.60 30.34
CA PHE A 569 -18.89 12.01 30.21
C PHE A 569 -19.03 12.71 31.58
N ALA A 570 -19.76 12.08 32.50
CA ALA A 570 -19.98 12.62 33.84
C ALA A 570 -18.67 12.74 34.64
N GLU A 571 -17.76 11.77 34.53
CA GLU A 571 -16.44 11.84 35.17
C GLU A 571 -15.56 12.93 34.55
N ALA A 572 -15.56 13.08 33.22
CA ALA A 572 -14.86 14.15 32.54
C ALA A 572 -15.38 15.54 32.96
N MET A 573 -16.70 15.71 33.02
CA MET A 573 -17.35 16.93 33.55
C MET A 573 -16.96 17.21 35.00
N ALA A 574 -16.97 16.19 35.87
CA ALA A 574 -16.60 16.35 37.28
C ALA A 574 -15.11 16.74 37.48
N ARG A 575 -14.23 16.30 36.58
CA ARG A 575 -12.79 16.61 36.61
C ARG A 575 -12.41 17.94 35.98
N HIS A 576 -13.11 18.37 34.92
CA HIS A 576 -12.69 19.50 34.08
C HIS A 576 -13.69 20.66 34.03
N GLY A 577 -14.97 20.44 34.33
CA GLY A 577 -16.02 21.46 34.23
C GLY A 577 -16.34 21.94 32.81
N ASP A 578 -15.81 21.26 31.77
CA ASP A 578 -15.94 21.64 30.36
C ASP A 578 -16.62 20.53 29.54
N PRO A 579 -17.81 20.78 28.95
CA PRO A 579 -18.50 19.79 28.13
C PRO A 579 -17.78 19.52 26.80
N ALA A 580 -17.00 20.47 26.25
CA ALA A 580 -16.21 20.20 25.05
C ALA A 580 -15.16 19.12 25.35
N ARG A 581 -14.40 19.27 26.45
CA ARG A 581 -13.45 18.24 26.89
C ARG A 581 -14.10 16.89 27.18
N ALA A 582 -15.30 16.89 27.74
CA ALA A 582 -16.05 15.65 27.99
C ALA A 582 -16.49 14.95 26.68
N TRP A 583 -16.99 15.70 25.69
CA TRP A 583 -17.31 15.14 24.37
C TRP A 583 -16.07 14.61 23.63
N LYS A 584 -14.94 15.32 23.70
CA LYS A 584 -13.65 14.89 23.12
C LYS A 584 -13.22 13.52 23.66
N LEU A 585 -13.36 13.30 24.97
CA LEU A 585 -13.05 12.01 25.62
C LEU A 585 -14.03 10.89 25.21
N VAL A 586 -15.33 11.16 25.16
CA VAL A 586 -16.34 10.19 24.71
C VAL A 586 -16.11 9.76 23.26
N ILE A 587 -15.88 10.71 22.35
CA ILE A 587 -15.64 10.41 20.93
C ILE A 587 -14.30 9.69 20.75
N THR A 588 -13.24 10.08 21.47
CA THR A 588 -11.96 9.33 21.45
C THR A 588 -12.17 7.87 21.89
N ALA A 589 -12.96 7.63 22.94
CA ALA A 589 -13.23 6.28 23.43
C ALA A 589 -14.01 5.42 22.41
N LEU A 590 -14.97 6.01 21.70
CA LEU A 590 -15.72 5.32 20.64
C LEU A 590 -14.87 5.04 19.40
N LEU A 591 -14.09 6.03 18.94
CA LEU A 591 -13.19 5.89 17.78
C LEU A 591 -12.03 4.89 18.01
N THR A 592 -11.78 4.49 19.26
CA THR A 592 -10.76 3.51 19.66
C THR A 592 -11.33 2.21 20.24
N ASP A 593 -12.66 2.06 20.27
CA ASP A 593 -13.30 0.81 20.66
C ASP A 593 -12.87 -0.32 19.70
N PRO A 594 -12.52 -1.52 20.19
CA PRO A 594 -12.14 -2.64 19.34
C PRO A 594 -13.17 -2.98 18.25
N ARG A 595 -14.47 -2.76 18.46
CA ARG A 595 -15.53 -2.98 17.44
C ARG A 595 -15.57 -1.88 16.38
N GLY A 596 -14.91 -0.75 16.66
CA GLY A 596 -14.64 0.32 15.71
C GLY A 596 -13.63 -0.10 14.63
N VAL A 597 -12.75 -1.06 14.94
CA VAL A 597 -11.49 -1.32 14.19
C VAL A 597 -11.16 -2.80 13.94
N LEU A 598 -11.88 -3.73 14.58
CA LEU A 598 -11.85 -5.17 14.36
C LEU A 598 -13.23 -5.59 13.82
N LEU A 599 -13.24 -6.25 12.67
CA LEU A 599 -14.43 -6.57 11.87
C LEU A 599 -14.62 -8.07 11.66
#